data_AF-A0AAF3FCL5-F1
#
_entry.id   AF-A0AAF3FCL5-F1
#
_cell.length_a   1.000
_cell.length_b   1.000
_cell.length_c   1.000
_cell.angle_alpha   90.00
_cell.angle_beta   90.00
_cell.angle_gamma   90.00
#
_symmetry.space_group_name_H-M   'P 1'
#
loop_
_entity.id
_entity.type
_entity.pdbx_description
1 polymer ?
#
loop_
_entity_poly.entity_id
_entity_poly.type
_entity_poly.pdbx_seq_one_letter_code
_entity_poly.pdbx_strand_id
1 'polypeptide(L)'
;MWSLERKLDKVIGNNSHSYIGVQQQNGNWVYGDGSPLIYQNWKSGHPLSNMSCAVISAKDYQWTSVDCASSHSFICSIPDQTPTQTTTIRVITTRTTPSTITPPTVTPPSSGE
;
A
#
# COMPACT_ATOMS: atom_id res chain seq x y z
N MET A 1 26.07 16.31 -5.80
CA MET A 1 25.51 15.66 -4.59
C MET A 1 24.76 16.70 -3.75
N TRP A 2 23.60 17.22 -4.18
CA TRP A 2 22.99 18.40 -3.50
C TRP A 2 21.48 18.67 -3.69
N SER A 3 20.73 17.86 -4.45
CA SER A 3 19.30 18.14 -4.76
C SER A 3 18.30 17.36 -3.88
N LEU A 4 18.61 16.11 -3.52
CA LEU A 4 17.70 15.26 -2.74
C LEU A 4 17.71 15.61 -1.24
N GLU A 5 18.88 15.87 -0.66
CA GLU A 5 19.03 16.29 0.74
C GLU A 5 18.32 17.62 1.02
N ARG A 6 18.44 18.61 0.11
CA ARG A 6 17.70 19.88 0.20
C ARG A 6 16.18 19.72 0.17
N LYS A 7 15.67 18.69 -0.53
CA LYS A 7 14.23 18.39 -0.50
C LYS A 7 13.83 17.82 0.87
N LEU A 8 14.68 17.01 1.50
CA LEU A 8 14.43 16.47 2.84
C LEU A 8 14.47 17.55 3.91
N ASP A 9 15.41 18.50 3.84
CA ASP A 9 15.45 19.66 4.76
C ASP A 9 14.14 20.45 4.77
N LYS A 10 13.57 20.65 3.57
CA LYS A 10 12.28 21.36 3.41
C LYS A 10 11.11 20.58 4.01
N VAL A 11 11.18 19.25 4.02
CA VAL A 11 10.09 18.37 4.49
C VAL A 11 10.18 18.09 5.98
N ILE A 12 11.35 17.73 6.49
CA ILE A 12 11.57 17.33 7.89
C ILE A 12 11.66 18.57 8.80
N GLY A 13 12.12 19.71 8.27
CA GLY A 13 12.44 20.90 9.05
C GLY A 13 13.81 20.77 9.72
N ASN A 14 14.48 21.93 9.92
CA ASN A 14 15.84 21.97 10.43
C ASN A 14 15.95 21.33 11.84
N ASN A 15 16.98 20.50 12.07
CA ASN A 15 17.24 19.79 13.33
C ASN A 15 16.06 18.95 13.90
N SER A 16 15.14 18.51 13.06
CA SER A 16 13.95 17.77 13.49
C SER A 16 14.06 16.25 13.25
N HIS A 17 13.25 15.49 13.98
CA HIS A 17 13.06 14.05 13.77
C HIS A 17 11.65 13.83 13.25
N SER A 18 11.50 13.01 12.21
CA SER A 18 10.18 12.68 11.66
C SER A 18 9.98 11.20 11.48
N TYR A 19 8.81 10.68 11.82
CA TYR A 19 8.39 9.33 11.48
C TYR A 19 8.37 9.13 9.97
N ILE A 20 8.92 8.00 9.54
CA ILE A 20 9.04 7.61 8.12
C ILE A 20 8.13 6.43 7.73
N GLY A 21 7.18 6.07 8.60
CA GLY A 21 6.26 4.96 8.36
C GLY A 21 6.94 3.59 8.34
N VAL A 22 8.07 3.43 9.05
CA VAL A 22 8.74 2.14 9.26
C VAL A 22 8.57 1.73 10.71
N GLN A 23 8.13 0.49 10.94
CA GLN A 23 7.79 -0.04 12.26
C GLN A 23 8.16 -1.51 12.40
N GLN A 24 8.30 -1.96 13.65
CA GLN A 24 8.56 -3.36 13.97
C GLN A 24 7.23 -4.10 14.18
N GLN A 25 7.05 -5.21 13.46
CA GLN A 25 5.94 -6.16 13.62
C GLN A 25 6.50 -7.58 13.71
N ASN A 26 6.14 -8.31 14.78
CA ASN A 26 6.57 -9.71 14.99
C ASN A 26 8.10 -9.90 14.86
N GLY A 27 8.88 -8.97 15.41
CA GLY A 27 10.34 -8.99 15.35
C GLY A 27 10.97 -8.55 14.03
N ASN A 28 10.16 -8.21 13.02
CA ASN A 28 10.64 -7.76 11.71
C ASN A 28 10.32 -6.28 11.49
N TRP A 29 11.23 -5.55 10.85
CA TRP A 29 10.95 -4.19 10.41
C TRP A 29 10.23 -4.21 9.06
N VAL A 30 9.12 -3.48 8.98
CA VAL A 30 8.23 -3.39 7.81
C VAL A 30 7.84 -1.95 7.54
N TYR A 31 7.35 -1.68 6.32
CA TYR A 31 6.68 -0.43 6.02
C TYR A 31 5.28 -0.40 6.66
N GLY A 32 4.69 0.80 6.74
CA GLY A 32 3.40 1.03 7.40
C GLY A 32 2.22 0.30 6.76
N ASP A 33 2.35 -0.11 5.50
CA ASP A 33 1.39 -0.97 4.77
C ASP A 33 1.62 -2.47 4.99
N GLY A 34 2.64 -2.84 5.77
CA GLY A 34 3.03 -4.21 6.07
C GLY A 34 3.97 -4.83 5.03
N SER A 35 4.37 -4.13 3.98
CA SER A 35 5.29 -4.69 3.00
C SER A 35 6.70 -4.84 3.59
N PRO A 36 7.51 -5.80 3.11
CA PRO A 36 8.87 -6.01 3.61
C PRO A 36 9.74 -4.76 3.48
N LEU A 37 10.56 -4.48 4.50
CA LEU A 37 11.51 -3.37 4.46
C LEU A 37 12.71 -3.71 3.55
N ILE A 38 12.71 -3.18 2.32
CA ILE A 38 13.73 -3.49 1.30
C ILE A 38 14.92 -2.53 1.31
N TYR A 39 14.80 -1.37 1.95
CA TYR A 39 15.86 -0.38 2.08
C TYR A 39 15.96 0.07 3.53
N GLN A 40 17.19 0.26 4.01
CA GLN A 40 17.47 0.61 5.40
C GLN A 40 18.64 1.59 5.46
N ASN A 41 18.52 2.65 6.26
CA ASN A 41 19.60 3.62 6.50
C ASN A 41 19.78 3.90 8.00
N TRP A 42 19.88 2.84 8.80
CA TRP A 42 20.05 2.97 10.24
C TRP A 42 21.33 3.71 10.62
N LYS A 43 21.22 4.58 11.61
CA LYS A 43 22.36 5.14 12.33
C LYS A 43 23.07 4.03 13.10
N SER A 44 24.39 4.15 13.24
CA SER A 44 25.19 3.20 14.02
C SER A 44 24.59 3.03 15.42
N GLY A 45 24.41 1.77 15.84
CA GLY A 45 23.79 1.41 17.13
C GLY A 45 22.27 1.25 17.11
N HIS A 46 21.59 1.51 15.98
CA HIS A 46 20.17 1.23 15.78
C HIS A 46 19.96 0.05 14.82
N PRO A 47 18.81 -0.64 14.88
CA PRO A 47 17.70 -0.45 15.81
C PRO A 47 17.99 -0.94 17.25
N LEU A 48 17.37 -0.29 18.25
CA LEU A 48 17.39 -0.69 19.64
C LEU A 48 16.27 -1.71 19.90
N SER A 49 16.54 -2.70 20.76
CA SER A 49 15.66 -3.87 20.95
C SER A 49 14.30 -3.56 21.58
N ASN A 50 14.18 -2.44 22.29
CA ASN A 50 12.98 -2.01 23.01
C ASN A 50 12.21 -0.89 22.28
N MET A 51 12.49 -0.68 20.99
CA MET A 51 11.92 0.39 20.19
C MET A 51 11.36 -0.16 18.89
N SER A 52 10.17 0.31 18.51
CA SER A 52 9.37 -0.32 17.45
C SER A 52 8.96 0.64 16.34
N CYS A 53 9.35 1.92 16.41
CA CYS A 53 9.12 2.89 15.34
C CYS A 53 10.43 3.52 14.88
N ALA A 54 10.51 3.94 13.62
CA ALA A 54 11.68 4.60 13.06
C ALA A 54 11.40 6.08 12.73
N VAL A 55 12.37 6.93 13.04
CA VAL A 55 12.41 8.34 12.66
C VAL A 55 13.68 8.65 11.88
N ILE A 56 13.59 9.58 10.92
CA ILE A 56 14.75 10.15 10.23
C ILE A 56 15.16 11.47 10.91
N SER A 57 16.46 11.69 11.03
CA SER A 57 17.03 12.95 11.51
C SER A 57 17.40 13.86 10.32
N ALA A 58 17.00 15.14 10.35
CA ALA A 58 17.40 16.12 9.34
C ALA A 58 18.90 16.46 9.36
N LYS A 59 19.64 16.06 10.41
CA LYS A 59 21.05 16.42 10.59
C LYS A 59 21.99 15.52 9.78
N ASP A 60 21.70 14.23 9.78
CA ASP A 60 22.55 13.17 9.21
C ASP A 60 21.79 12.27 8.22
N TYR A 61 20.48 12.50 8.06
CA TYR A 61 19.58 11.74 7.17
C TYR A 61 19.54 10.22 7.48
N GLN A 62 19.98 9.83 8.66
CA GLN A 62 19.98 8.45 9.14
C GLN A 62 18.78 8.17 10.03
N TRP A 63 18.43 6.89 10.11
CA TRP A 63 17.27 6.43 10.86
C TRP A 63 17.67 6.05 12.28
N THR A 64 16.84 6.44 13.23
CA THR A 64 16.93 5.98 14.61
C THR A 64 15.62 5.30 14.96
N SER A 65 15.71 4.22 15.73
CA SER A 65 14.54 3.63 16.36
C SER A 65 14.18 4.42 17.62
N VAL A 66 12.88 4.55 17.89
CA VAL A 66 12.30 5.28 19.01
C VAL A 66 11.09 4.53 19.55
N ASP A 67 10.65 4.92 20.75
CA ASP A 67 9.32 4.56 21.24
C ASP A 67 8.26 5.21 20.34
N CYS A 68 7.30 4.41 19.86
CA CYS A 68 6.20 4.85 19.03
C CYS A 68 5.29 5.89 19.72
N ALA A 69 5.27 5.92 21.06
CA ALA A 69 4.52 6.92 21.83
C ALA A 69 5.22 8.29 21.91
N SER A 70 6.46 8.41 21.42
CA SER A 70 7.20 9.68 21.40
C SER A 70 6.51 10.72 20.50
N SER A 71 6.67 12.00 20.83
CA SER A 71 6.12 13.07 19.98
C SER A 71 7.14 13.50 18.93
N HIS A 72 6.88 13.15 17.67
CA HIS A 72 7.64 13.58 16.50
C HIS A 72 6.69 13.95 15.35
N SER A 73 7.17 14.78 14.42
CA SER A 73 6.47 15.00 13.15
C SER A 73 6.46 13.71 12.31
N PHE A 74 5.70 13.68 11.22
CA PHE A 74 5.64 12.52 10.33
C PHE A 74 5.63 12.95 8.87
N ILE A 75 6.11 12.07 8.00
CA ILE A 75 6.12 12.25 6.55
C ILE A 75 5.10 11.29 5.95
N CYS A 76 4.15 11.80 5.17
CA CYS A 76 3.24 10.98 4.38
C CYS A 76 3.81 10.71 2.99
N SER A 77 3.63 9.47 2.52
CA SER A 77 3.82 9.12 1.11
C SER A 77 2.46 8.82 0.50
N ILE A 78 2.24 9.32 -0.71
CA ILE A 78 1.06 9.02 -1.53
C ILE A 78 1.62 8.47 -2.84
N PRO A 79 1.10 7.34 -3.36
CA PRO A 79 1.48 6.86 -4.67
C PRO A 79 1.28 7.97 -5.70
N ASP A 80 2.25 8.18 -6.59
CA ASP A 80 2.01 9.05 -7.73
C ASP A 80 0.82 8.49 -8.50
N GLN A 81 -0.23 9.31 -8.61
CA GLN A 81 -1.32 9.06 -9.54
C GLN A 81 -0.81 9.36 -10.95
N THR A 82 0.19 8.62 -11.42
CA THR A 82 0.33 8.46 -12.87
C THR A 82 -1.02 7.90 -13.31
N PRO A 83 -1.73 8.50 -14.27
CA PRO A 83 -2.96 7.92 -14.77
C PRO A 83 -2.59 6.53 -15.28
N THR A 84 -2.87 5.51 -14.47
CA THR A 84 -2.74 4.12 -14.83
C THR A 84 -3.55 4.00 -16.09
N GLN A 85 -2.83 3.82 -17.20
CA GLN A 85 -3.35 3.72 -18.54
C GLN A 85 -4.69 3.00 -18.46
N THR A 86 -5.78 3.71 -18.76
CA THR A 86 -7.15 3.20 -18.65
C THR A 86 -7.17 1.83 -19.29
N THR A 87 -7.19 0.78 -18.46
CA THR A 87 -7.43 -0.58 -18.93
C THR A 87 -8.82 -0.52 -19.48
N THR A 88 -8.92 -0.27 -20.79
CA THR A 88 -10.17 -0.29 -21.52
C THR A 88 -10.62 -1.73 -21.41
N ILE A 89 -11.51 -1.98 -20.44
CA ILE A 89 -12.18 -3.27 -20.33
C ILE A 89 -12.85 -3.47 -21.67
N ARG A 90 -12.33 -4.39 -22.49
CA ARG A 90 -13.05 -4.85 -23.67
C ARG A 90 -14.27 -5.58 -23.12
N VAL A 91 -15.40 -4.90 -23.12
CA VAL A 91 -16.70 -5.56 -22.93
C VAL A 91 -16.86 -6.48 -24.12
N ILE A 92 -16.48 -7.75 -23.95
CA ILE A 92 -16.75 -8.80 -24.92
C ILE A 92 -18.25 -9.06 -24.81
N THR A 93 -19.03 -8.28 -25.58
CA THR A 93 -20.48 -8.47 -25.67
C THR A 93 -20.70 -9.77 -26.43
N THR A 94 -20.78 -10.90 -25.73
CA THR A 94 -21.20 -12.15 -26.34
C THR A 94 -22.68 -12.03 -26.66
N ARG A 95 -23.01 -11.98 -27.96
CA ARG A 95 -24.40 -12.06 -28.43
C ARG A 95 -24.93 -13.44 -28.03
N THR A 96 -25.69 -13.50 -26.94
CA THR A 96 -26.43 -14.71 -26.55
C THR A 96 -27.57 -14.87 -27.54
N THR A 97 -27.51 -15.91 -28.37
CA THR A 97 -28.61 -16.31 -29.24
C THR A 97 -29.82 -16.63 -28.36
N PRO A 98 -30.99 -16.02 -28.56
CA PRO A 98 -32.18 -16.40 -27.81
C PRO A 98 -32.54 -17.85 -28.17
N SER A 99 -32.50 -18.74 -27.19
CA SER A 99 -33.00 -20.10 -27.35
C SER A 99 -34.52 -20.03 -27.51
N THR A 100 -35.02 -20.42 -28.69
CA THR A 100 -36.44 -20.55 -28.97
C THR A 100 -37.03 -21.61 -28.05
N ILE A 101 -37.94 -21.20 -27.16
CA ILE A 101 -38.67 -22.10 -26.27
C ILE A 101 -39.71 -22.83 -27.10
N THR A 102 -39.50 -24.13 -27.35
CA THR A 102 -40.51 -24.97 -27.99
C THR A 102 -41.69 -25.15 -27.03
N PRO A 103 -42.94 -24.88 -27.45
CA PRO A 103 -44.09 -25.10 -26.58
C PRO A 103 -44.20 -26.59 -26.20
N PRO A 104 -44.66 -26.91 -24.96
CA PRO A 104 -44.86 -28.29 -24.56
C PRO A 104 -45.97 -28.92 -25.42
N THR A 105 -45.66 -30.05 -26.05
CA THR A 105 -46.63 -30.87 -26.76
C THR A 105 -47.68 -31.38 -25.77
N VAL A 106 -48.92 -30.89 -25.89
CA VAL A 106 -50.04 -31.37 -25.09
C VAL A 106 -50.53 -32.69 -25.70
N THR A 107 -50.29 -33.80 -25.01
CA THR A 107 -50.83 -35.11 -25.39
C THR A 107 -52.34 -35.14 -25.07
N PRO A 108 -53.22 -35.42 -26.04
CA PRO A 108 -54.64 -35.56 -25.76
C PRO A 108 -54.91 -36.80 -24.90
N PRO A 109 -55.87 -36.76 -23.97
CA PRO A 109 -56.21 -37.90 -23.13
C PRO A 109 -56.82 -39.04 -23.97
N SER A 110 -56.27 -40.22 -23.75
CA SER A 110 -56.78 -41.51 -24.22
C SER A 110 -58.22 -41.72 -23.73
N SER A 111 -59.16 -41.81 -24.66
CA SER A 111 -60.50 -42.34 -24.41
C SER A 111 -60.41 -43.79 -23.92
N GLY A 112 -60.95 -44.09 -22.74
CA GLY A 112 -61.00 -45.46 -22.21
C GLY A 112 -62.08 -45.61 -21.15
N GLU A 113 -63.16 -46.28 -21.59
CA GLU A 113 -64.27 -46.99 -20.91
C GLU A 113 -64.55 -46.80 -19.41
#